data_AF-A0A9P5ZCJ6-F1
#
_entry.id   AF-A0A9P5ZCJ6-F1
#
_cell.length_a   1.000
_cell.length_b   1.000
_cell.length_c   1.000
_cell.angle_alpha   90.00
_cell.angle_beta   90.00
_cell.angle_gamma   90.00
#
_symmetry.space_group_name_H-M   'P 1'
#
loop_
_entity.id
_entity.type
_entity.pdbx_description
1 polymer ?
#
loop_
_entity_poly.entity_id
_entity_poly.type
_entity_poly.pdbx_seq_one_letter_code
_entity_poly.pdbx_strand_id
1 'polypeptide(L)'
;MSSVESVSISMHTTCSTPHPHILYIIKVFRDDNTIHEVIKRYSEFVELREQLGGSFPFPPKRSVSCAIVPATWVDDGLIQERKAGLQMYLTAIIHDLALNKRREFIDFLSPAVEMDDKRPRSGHEMISNGAFASKVANEPDSSTKYIAASYYPSWSSDSFPPHTIDFSKFDVLFFAFVTPNGVAGISWDDGSQDTLKKLVSSAHGSGSATKIVLSVGGWGGSHWYSQAMSTSTNRTKLVNNLVEVVKSYGLDGIDIDWEYPNAPGAGNPHSSADAANFLEFLKSLRKELGPSRIISAAVTQLTWLGENGSPLKDVSEYAKYMTYVNVMNYDVFSSSSHPGPNAPLGDSCGTSTQPQANAVAALSQWTKAGMPVSKILLGLPLYGYVSKSTDKKLTGSSIPTSIKPRFPAGMHRRTTTKGPTKTEPARGDLSSMWGQQISFAELITAGALVKNPDGTYGAANGYTMDWDNCSDTPFIYNTERTTVVTYDDTYSIESKTKFAKKSGMAGCFTWSMDQDDGVALHDVILANLKGRV
;
A
#
# COMPACT_ATOMS: atom_id res chain seq x y z
N MET A 1 -4.14 27.01 34.73
CA MET A 1 -4.37 27.17 33.28
C MET A 1 -5.63 27.96 33.12
N SER A 2 -5.63 28.99 32.27
CA SER A 2 -6.81 29.77 31.91
C SER A 2 -7.92 28.86 31.36
N SER A 3 -9.19 29.13 31.68
CA SER A 3 -10.33 28.37 31.18
C SER A 3 -10.48 28.52 29.68
N VAL A 4 -11.03 27.49 29.03
CA VAL A 4 -11.40 27.55 27.62
C VAL A 4 -12.73 28.29 27.52
N GLU A 5 -12.74 29.40 26.81
CA GLU A 5 -13.91 30.24 26.58
C GLU A 5 -14.76 29.67 25.44
N SER A 6 -14.11 29.34 24.32
CA SER A 6 -14.77 28.81 23.13
C SER A 6 -13.82 28.04 22.22
N VAL A 7 -14.38 27.32 21.24
CA VAL A 7 -13.61 26.63 20.20
C VAL A 7 -14.22 26.85 18.83
N SER A 8 -13.41 26.76 17.78
CA SER A 8 -13.89 26.70 16.40
C SER A 8 -13.18 25.63 15.58
N ILE A 9 -13.92 24.96 14.70
CA ILE A 9 -13.43 23.94 13.76
C ILE A 9 -13.85 24.35 12.35
N SER A 10 -13.23 25.40 11.80
CA SER A 10 -13.51 25.86 10.44
C SER A 10 -12.65 25.15 9.38
N MET A 11 -11.49 24.63 9.78
CA MET A 11 -10.49 24.04 8.90
C MET A 11 -10.29 22.55 9.20
N HIS A 12 -9.90 21.82 8.16
CA HIS A 12 -9.43 20.46 8.27
C HIS A 12 -8.26 20.26 7.30
N THR A 13 -7.43 19.26 7.55
CA THR A 13 -6.40 18.81 6.62
C THR A 13 -6.47 17.31 6.45
N THR A 14 -6.09 16.80 5.29
CA THR A 14 -5.88 15.36 5.07
C THR A 14 -4.42 14.96 5.28
N CYS A 15 -3.54 15.89 5.64
CA CYS A 15 -2.12 15.60 5.84
C CYS A 15 -1.86 14.99 7.23
N SER A 16 -2.04 13.68 7.38
CA SER A 16 -1.35 12.92 8.44
C SER A 16 -0.44 11.86 7.84
N THR A 17 0.68 11.60 8.50
CA THR A 17 1.55 10.45 8.25
C THR A 17 1.18 9.30 9.20
N PRO A 18 1.25 8.03 8.78
CA PRO A 18 1.64 7.55 7.46
C PRO A 18 0.54 7.54 6.38
N HIS A 19 -0.74 7.84 6.69
CA HIS A 19 -1.84 7.95 5.71
C HIS A 19 -2.75 9.15 5.95
N PRO A 20 -3.41 9.69 4.91
CA PRO A 20 -4.28 10.83 5.04
C PRO A 20 -5.55 10.51 5.84
N HIS A 21 -5.63 11.01 7.06
CA HIS A 21 -6.88 11.12 7.81
C HIS A 21 -7.37 12.55 7.75
N ILE A 22 -8.69 12.73 7.75
CA ILE A 22 -9.27 14.05 8.04
C ILE A 22 -8.90 14.42 9.47
N LEU A 23 -7.98 15.37 9.59
CA LEU A 23 -7.56 16.01 10.83
C LEU A 23 -8.34 17.32 10.96
N TYR A 24 -9.02 17.49 12.08
CA TYR A 24 -9.74 18.71 12.41
C TYR A 24 -8.79 19.67 13.12
N ILE A 25 -8.69 20.89 12.61
CA ILE A 25 -7.92 21.94 13.25
C ILE A 25 -8.86 22.69 14.18
N ILE A 26 -8.64 22.54 15.49
CA ILE A 26 -9.44 23.15 16.54
C ILE A 26 -8.70 24.39 17.02
N LYS A 27 -9.26 25.57 16.77
CA LYS A 27 -8.82 26.80 17.41
C LYS A 27 -9.47 26.90 18.78
N VAL A 28 -8.65 26.99 19.82
CA VAL A 28 -9.08 27.09 21.22
C VAL A 28 -8.85 28.52 21.69
N PHE A 29 -9.92 29.18 22.14
CA PHE A 29 -9.88 30.53 22.70
C PHE A 29 -9.97 30.43 24.22
N ARG A 30 -9.06 31.11 24.92
CA ARG A 30 -9.02 31.14 26.39
C ARG A 30 -9.31 32.53 26.92
N ASP A 31 -9.77 32.61 28.16
CA ASP A 31 -10.18 33.85 28.85
C ASP A 31 -9.04 34.89 29.00
N ASP A 32 -7.78 34.46 28.81
CA ASP A 32 -6.60 35.34 28.82
C ASP A 32 -6.25 35.90 27.43
N ASN A 33 -7.18 35.80 26.47
CA ASN A 33 -7.02 36.15 25.05
C ASN A 33 -5.93 35.34 24.32
N THR A 34 -5.46 34.22 24.88
CA THR A 34 -4.58 33.31 24.15
C THR A 34 -5.37 32.43 23.20
N ILE A 35 -4.79 32.19 22.02
CA ILE A 35 -5.35 31.33 20.99
C ILE A 35 -4.28 30.31 20.64
N HIS A 36 -4.64 29.03 20.69
CA HIS A 36 -3.77 27.95 20.22
C HIS A 36 -4.56 26.95 19.38
N GLU A 37 -3.86 26.27 18.49
CA GLU A 37 -4.44 25.25 17.63
C GLU A 37 -4.06 23.87 18.15
N VAL A 38 -5.03 22.97 18.18
CA VAL A 38 -4.80 21.54 18.37
C VAL A 38 -5.39 20.78 17.19
N ILE A 39 -4.70 19.72 16.78
CA ILE A 39 -5.07 18.94 15.61
C ILE A 39 -5.54 17.57 16.10
N LYS A 40 -6.74 17.17 15.70
CA LYS A 40 -7.37 15.93 16.19
C LYS A 40 -7.99 15.11 15.07
N ARG A 41 -7.86 13.80 15.14
CA ARG A 41 -8.56 12.82 14.29
C ARG A 41 -9.95 12.57 14.83
N TYR A 42 -10.88 12.18 13.96
CA TYR A 42 -12.23 11.77 14.38
C TYR A 42 -12.22 10.69 15.47
N SER A 43 -11.29 9.74 15.41
CA SER A 43 -11.14 8.68 16.42
C SER A 43 -10.81 9.22 17.82
N GLU A 44 -10.03 10.31 17.91
CA GLU A 44 -9.72 10.94 19.20
C GLU A 44 -10.95 11.61 19.82
N PHE A 45 -11.88 12.13 19.00
CA PHE A 45 -13.17 12.63 19.49
C PHE A 45 -14.08 11.50 19.98
N VAL A 46 -14.03 10.32 19.34
CA VAL A 46 -14.76 9.12 19.79
C VAL A 46 -14.22 8.65 21.14
N GLU A 47 -12.89 8.60 21.29
CA GLU A 47 -12.24 8.24 22.55
C GLU A 47 -12.58 9.23 23.67
N LEU A 48 -12.49 10.53 23.41
CA LEU A 48 -12.95 11.57 24.35
C LEU A 48 -14.41 11.35 24.75
N ARG A 49 -15.28 11.04 23.79
CA ARG A 49 -16.69 10.77 24.05
C ARG A 49 -16.91 9.58 24.96
N GLU A 50 -16.17 8.50 24.78
CA GLU A 50 -16.24 7.32 25.63
C GLU A 50 -15.74 7.62 27.05
N GLN A 51 -14.61 8.33 27.17
CA GLN A 51 -14.04 8.73 28.46
C GLN A 51 -14.96 9.66 29.26
N LEU A 52 -15.77 10.48 28.59
CA LEU A 52 -16.75 11.37 29.20
C LEU A 52 -18.15 10.74 29.36
N GLY A 53 -18.33 9.47 28.98
CA GLY A 53 -19.59 8.73 29.19
C GLY A 53 -20.69 8.97 28.14
N GLY A 54 -20.37 9.58 26.98
CA GLY A 54 -21.27 9.62 25.82
C GLY A 54 -22.41 10.63 25.84
N SER A 55 -22.40 11.60 26.76
CA SER A 55 -23.56 12.42 27.18
C SER A 55 -24.12 13.45 26.18
N PHE A 56 -23.44 13.71 25.06
CA PHE A 56 -23.88 14.73 24.09
C PHE A 56 -24.06 14.15 22.67
N PRO A 57 -24.93 14.77 21.85
CA PRO A 57 -25.06 14.44 20.43
C PRO A 57 -23.69 14.49 19.74
N PHE A 58 -23.39 13.42 19.00
CA PHE A 58 -22.10 13.24 18.36
C PHE A 58 -22.34 12.87 16.90
N PRO A 59 -21.72 13.59 15.93
CA PRO A 59 -21.96 13.33 14.52
C PRO A 59 -21.47 11.92 14.17
N PRO A 60 -22.18 11.12 13.35
CA PRO A 60 -21.77 9.76 13.00
C PRO A 60 -20.60 9.72 12.00
N LYS A 61 -19.82 8.63 12.03
CA LYS A 61 -18.77 8.35 11.04
C LYS A 61 -19.41 7.83 9.75
N ARG A 62 -19.82 8.74 8.87
CA ARG A 62 -20.22 8.39 7.50
C ARG A 62 -18.97 8.23 6.63
N SER A 63 -18.90 7.18 5.79
CA SER A 63 -17.78 6.93 4.88
C SER A 63 -17.61 8.14 3.96
N VAL A 64 -16.46 8.81 4.03
CA VAL A 64 -16.09 9.89 3.12
C VAL A 64 -15.03 9.29 2.20
N SER A 65 -15.42 8.96 0.97
CA SER A 65 -14.47 8.53 -0.05
C SER A 65 -13.58 9.72 -0.41
N CYS A 66 -12.28 9.62 -0.15
CA CYS A 66 -11.31 10.54 -0.75
C CYS A 66 -11.06 10.12 -2.20
N ALA A 67 -12.08 10.25 -3.05
CA ALA A 67 -11.92 10.12 -4.49
C ALA A 67 -11.39 11.44 -5.04
N ILE A 68 -10.40 11.35 -5.92
CA ILE A 68 -9.74 12.46 -6.59
C ILE A 68 -10.75 13.11 -7.55
N VAL A 69 -11.27 14.27 -7.16
CA VAL A 69 -11.92 15.26 -8.02
C VAL A 69 -11.36 16.62 -7.58
N PRO A 70 -11.19 17.62 -8.47
CA PRO A 70 -10.69 18.94 -8.09
C PRO A 70 -11.40 19.49 -6.85
N ALA A 71 -10.69 20.30 -6.05
CA ALA A 71 -11.05 20.80 -4.71
C ALA A 71 -12.40 21.55 -4.56
N THR A 72 -13.30 21.45 -5.52
CA THR A 72 -14.68 21.94 -5.47
C THR A 72 -15.74 20.84 -5.45
N TRP A 73 -15.38 19.54 -5.48
CA TRP A 73 -16.35 18.43 -5.53
C TRP A 73 -15.99 17.20 -4.68
N VAL A 74 -15.21 17.35 -3.61
CA VAL A 74 -15.37 16.47 -2.44
C VAL A 74 -16.65 16.96 -1.76
N ASP A 75 -17.52 16.05 -1.30
CA ASP A 75 -18.82 16.37 -0.70
C ASP A 75 -18.68 17.30 0.53
N ASP A 76 -18.59 18.61 0.26
CA ASP A 76 -18.34 19.67 1.24
C ASP A 76 -19.43 19.68 2.32
N GLY A 77 -20.65 19.25 1.98
CA GLY A 77 -21.76 19.15 2.92
C GLY A 77 -21.45 18.25 4.12
N LEU A 78 -20.92 17.04 3.88
CA LEU A 78 -20.69 16.05 4.94
C LEU A 78 -19.51 16.38 5.85
N ILE A 79 -18.43 16.96 5.28
CA ILE A 79 -17.29 17.41 6.09
C ILE A 79 -17.66 18.67 6.87
N GLN A 80 -18.41 19.61 6.28
CA GLN A 80 -18.92 20.79 6.99
C GLN A 80 -19.93 20.39 8.08
N GLU A 81 -20.86 19.47 7.80
CA GLU A 81 -21.79 18.91 8.80
C GLU A 81 -21.03 18.27 9.96
N ARG A 82 -19.99 17.50 9.67
CA ARG A 82 -19.16 16.87 10.70
C ARG A 82 -18.34 17.88 11.50
N LYS A 83 -17.74 18.89 10.86
CA LYS A 83 -17.04 19.99 11.56
C LYS A 83 -17.99 20.76 12.47
N ALA A 84 -19.18 21.10 11.98
CA ALA A 84 -20.22 21.76 12.77
C ALA A 84 -20.65 20.88 13.96
N GLY A 85 -20.89 19.58 13.73
CA GLY A 85 -21.27 18.63 14.78
C GLY A 85 -20.18 18.43 15.84
N LEU A 86 -18.91 18.32 15.44
CA LEU A 86 -17.77 18.21 16.37
C LEU A 86 -17.54 19.50 17.14
N GLN A 87 -17.71 20.67 16.50
CA GLN A 87 -17.64 21.96 17.18
C GLN A 87 -18.76 22.09 18.21
N MET A 88 -20.01 21.78 17.84
CA MET A 88 -21.15 21.79 18.75
C MET A 88 -20.94 20.83 19.93
N TYR A 89 -20.39 19.65 19.69
CA TYR A 89 -20.05 18.68 20.72
C TYR A 89 -19.06 19.25 21.74
N LEU A 90 -17.96 19.87 21.29
CA LEU A 90 -16.99 20.50 22.19
C LEU A 90 -17.58 21.72 22.91
N THR A 91 -18.36 22.55 22.23
CA THR A 91 -19.06 23.70 22.85
C THR A 91 -20.02 23.26 23.95
N ALA A 92 -20.73 22.14 23.76
CA ALA A 92 -21.59 21.58 24.79
C ALA A 92 -20.80 21.16 26.04
N ILE A 93 -19.62 20.56 25.86
CA ILE A 93 -18.74 20.18 26.98
C ILE A 93 -18.20 21.44 27.69
N ILE A 94 -17.80 22.49 26.96
CA ILE A 94 -17.29 23.74 27.56
C ILE A 94 -18.32 24.37 28.51
N HIS A 95 -19.59 24.34 28.14
CA HIS A 95 -20.68 24.90 28.95
C HIS A 95 -21.19 23.96 30.06
N ASP A 96 -20.73 22.70 30.11
CA ASP A 96 -21.03 21.77 31.19
C ASP A 96 -20.00 21.90 32.31
N LEU A 97 -20.42 22.45 33.45
CA LEU A 97 -19.55 22.75 34.60
C LEU A 97 -18.93 21.51 35.28
N ALA A 98 -19.43 20.31 35.00
CA ALA A 98 -18.89 19.06 35.50
C ALA A 98 -17.88 18.44 34.53
N LEU A 99 -18.15 18.51 33.22
CA LEU A 99 -17.31 17.90 32.19
C LEU A 99 -16.17 18.82 31.73
N ASN A 100 -16.34 20.15 31.75
CA ASN A 100 -15.29 21.08 31.30
C ASN A 100 -14.02 21.12 32.18
N LYS A 101 -14.11 20.58 33.41
CA LYS A 101 -12.98 20.46 34.34
C LYS A 101 -12.34 19.07 34.33
N ARG A 102 -12.88 18.12 33.55
CA ARG A 102 -12.35 16.77 33.45
C ARG A 102 -10.97 16.79 32.79
N ARG A 103 -10.07 15.98 33.33
CA ARG A 103 -8.66 15.93 32.91
C ARG A 103 -8.55 15.53 31.44
N GLU A 104 -9.36 14.58 31.04
CA GLU A 104 -9.45 14.03 29.69
C GLU A 104 -9.80 15.12 28.67
N PHE A 105 -10.73 16.02 29.02
CA PHE A 105 -11.13 17.15 28.18
C PHE A 105 -10.05 18.24 28.10
N ILE A 106 -9.40 18.55 29.23
CA ILE A 106 -8.31 19.52 29.29
C ILE A 106 -7.10 19.04 28.48
N ASP A 107 -6.73 17.77 28.62
CA ASP A 107 -5.60 17.17 27.90
C ASP A 107 -5.91 17.05 26.40
N PHE A 108 -7.16 16.77 26.02
CA PHE A 108 -7.60 16.76 24.61
C PHE A 108 -7.41 18.12 23.92
N LEU A 109 -7.62 19.23 24.64
CA LEU A 109 -7.46 20.60 24.11
C LEU A 109 -6.07 21.20 24.34
N SER A 110 -5.12 20.42 24.86
CA SER A 110 -3.76 20.90 25.14
C SER A 110 -2.77 20.56 24.01
N PRO A 111 -1.78 21.42 23.71
CA PRO A 111 -0.70 21.10 22.77
C PRO A 111 0.15 19.91 23.24
N ALA A 112 0.64 19.09 22.31
CA ALA A 112 1.55 17.98 22.63
C ALA A 112 2.93 18.50 23.09
N VAL A 113 3.52 17.85 24.11
CA VAL A 113 4.86 18.19 24.64
C VAL A 113 5.92 17.30 23.96
N GLU A 114 6.96 17.89 23.37
CA GLU A 114 8.11 17.16 22.80
C GLU A 114 8.90 16.44 23.91
N MET A 115 9.20 15.14 23.73
CA MET A 115 10.18 14.41 24.55
C MET A 115 11.49 14.23 23.77
N ASP A 116 12.59 14.72 24.37
CA ASP A 116 13.98 14.69 23.89
C ASP A 116 14.58 13.27 23.96
N ASP A 117 15.00 12.70 22.82
CA ASP A 117 15.50 11.32 22.72
C ASP A 117 17.03 11.32 22.57
N LYS A 118 17.73 11.24 23.71
CA LYS A 118 19.19 11.03 23.80
C LYS A 118 19.51 9.73 24.54
N ARG A 119 19.98 8.69 23.81
CA ARG A 119 21.00 7.71 24.26
C ARG A 119 21.41 6.71 23.15
N PRO A 120 22.54 5.96 23.27
CA PRO A 120 23.70 6.12 22.39
C PRO A 120 23.94 4.98 21.39
N ARG A 121 24.72 5.32 20.34
CA ARG A 121 25.28 4.38 19.34
C ARG A 121 26.29 3.43 20.00
N SER A 122 26.07 2.12 19.86
CA SER A 122 27.10 1.09 20.05
C SER A 122 27.46 0.47 18.70
N GLY A 123 28.76 0.37 18.42
CA GLY A 123 29.31 -0.05 17.14
C GLY A 123 29.07 -1.53 16.81
N HIS A 124 28.94 -1.81 15.52
CA HIS A 124 28.99 -3.15 14.97
C HIS A 124 30.19 -3.26 14.03
N GLU A 125 31.05 -4.24 14.31
CA GLU A 125 32.15 -4.67 13.47
C GLU A 125 31.63 -5.22 12.14
N MET A 126 32.29 -4.80 11.06
CA MET A 126 32.05 -5.28 9.69
C MET A 126 32.61 -6.69 9.52
N ILE A 127 31.74 -7.65 9.22
CA ILE A 127 32.15 -8.93 8.63
C ILE A 127 32.05 -8.79 7.11
N SER A 128 33.21 -8.88 6.45
CA SER A 128 33.36 -8.81 5.00
C SER A 128 32.75 -10.04 4.31
N ASN A 129 31.73 -9.84 3.47
CA ASN A 129 31.20 -10.88 2.59
C ASN A 129 31.95 -10.90 1.26
N GLY A 130 33.03 -11.69 1.21
CA GLY A 130 33.63 -12.15 -0.04
C GLY A 130 32.98 -13.46 -0.50
N ALA A 131 32.65 -13.52 -1.80
CA ALA A 131 32.33 -14.72 -2.57
C ALA A 131 31.01 -15.47 -2.27
N PHE A 132 29.91 -15.01 -2.89
CA PHE A 132 28.85 -15.91 -3.37
C PHE A 132 28.52 -15.56 -4.82
N ALA A 133 29.34 -16.09 -5.72
CA ALA A 133 29.04 -16.20 -7.14
C ALA A 133 29.53 -17.58 -7.59
N SER A 134 28.65 -18.58 -7.52
CA SER A 134 28.67 -19.83 -8.30
C SER A 134 27.94 -20.93 -7.53
N LYS A 135 26.66 -21.14 -7.87
CA LYS A 135 25.95 -22.44 -8.01
C LYS A 135 24.46 -22.31 -7.69
N VAL A 136 23.68 -22.00 -8.72
CA VAL A 136 22.28 -22.45 -8.94
C VAL A 136 22.16 -22.51 -10.48
N ALA A 137 22.38 -23.67 -11.10
CA ALA A 137 21.46 -24.79 -11.31
C ALA A 137 20.48 -24.55 -12.46
N ASN A 138 20.54 -25.49 -13.43
CA ASN A 138 19.67 -25.84 -14.55
C ASN A 138 18.48 -24.94 -14.90
N GLU A 139 18.34 -24.67 -16.20
CA GLU A 139 17.14 -24.08 -16.79
C GLU A 139 15.88 -24.79 -16.27
N PRO A 140 14.84 -24.04 -15.85
CA PRO A 140 13.59 -24.63 -15.43
C PRO A 140 12.94 -25.35 -16.61
N ASP A 141 12.44 -26.55 -16.32
CA ASP A 141 11.63 -27.39 -17.20
C ASP A 141 10.57 -26.56 -17.95
N SER A 142 10.37 -26.88 -19.23
CA SER A 142 9.49 -26.18 -20.18
C SER A 142 7.98 -26.21 -19.84
N SER A 143 7.63 -26.66 -18.62
CA SER A 143 6.27 -26.93 -18.16
C SER A 143 5.74 -25.92 -17.11
N THR A 144 6.56 -25.03 -16.55
CA THR A 144 6.09 -24.04 -15.56
C THR A 144 5.32 -22.89 -16.21
N LYS A 145 3.99 -22.88 -16.04
CA LYS A 145 3.13 -21.74 -16.41
C LYS A 145 3.34 -20.60 -15.41
N TYR A 146 4.09 -19.57 -15.80
CA TYR A 146 4.21 -18.33 -15.04
C TYR A 146 2.86 -17.65 -14.83
N ILE A 147 2.69 -17.00 -13.68
CA ILE A 147 1.48 -16.26 -13.29
C ILE A 147 1.66 -14.77 -13.57
N ALA A 148 0.72 -14.19 -14.32
CA ALA A 148 0.51 -12.75 -14.38
C ALA A 148 -0.82 -12.43 -13.70
N ALA A 149 -0.77 -11.78 -12.55
CA ALA A 149 -1.92 -11.48 -11.72
C ALA A 149 -2.10 -9.97 -11.50
N SER A 150 -3.29 -9.56 -11.06
CA SER A 150 -3.53 -8.18 -10.60
C SER A 150 -4.57 -8.15 -9.50
N TYR A 151 -4.51 -7.12 -8.65
CA TYR A 151 -5.65 -6.74 -7.83
C TYR A 151 -6.70 -6.00 -8.68
N TYR A 152 -7.96 -6.38 -8.49
CA TYR A 152 -9.17 -5.68 -8.95
C TYR A 152 -9.85 -5.11 -7.70
N PRO A 153 -9.73 -3.80 -7.43
CA PRO A 153 -10.41 -3.19 -6.29
C PRO A 153 -11.91 -3.08 -6.52
N SER A 154 -12.72 -3.19 -5.46
CA SER A 154 -14.18 -3.17 -5.52
C SER A 154 -14.70 -1.83 -6.00
N TRP A 155 -13.97 -0.75 -5.69
CA TRP A 155 -14.22 0.63 -6.14
C TRP A 155 -13.78 0.90 -7.57
N SER A 156 -13.07 -0.03 -8.22
CA SER A 156 -12.65 0.15 -9.61
C SER A 156 -13.77 -0.07 -10.63
N SER A 157 -14.95 -0.54 -10.22
CA SER A 157 -16.01 -0.95 -11.16
C SER A 157 -16.55 0.15 -12.05
N ASP A 158 -16.42 1.41 -11.64
CA ASP A 158 -16.89 2.56 -12.42
C ASP A 158 -15.90 2.92 -13.53
N SER A 159 -14.59 2.86 -13.24
CA SER A 159 -13.51 3.14 -14.20
C SER A 159 -13.13 1.91 -15.04
N PHE A 160 -13.29 0.71 -14.48
CA PHE A 160 -12.99 -0.59 -15.10
C PHE A 160 -14.13 -1.58 -14.85
N PRO A 161 -15.27 -1.43 -15.55
CA PRO A 161 -16.39 -2.35 -15.39
C PRO A 161 -16.03 -3.80 -15.72
N PRO A 162 -16.51 -4.81 -14.97
CA PRO A 162 -16.09 -6.19 -15.18
C PRO A 162 -16.31 -6.75 -16.60
N HIS A 163 -17.33 -6.28 -17.31
CA HIS A 163 -17.65 -6.74 -18.65
C HIS A 163 -16.74 -6.16 -19.75
N THR A 164 -15.91 -5.16 -19.43
CA THR A 164 -14.95 -4.56 -20.36
C THR A 164 -13.54 -5.13 -20.21
N ILE A 165 -13.31 -5.99 -19.21
CA ILE A 165 -12.00 -6.58 -18.93
C ILE A 165 -11.67 -7.65 -19.98
N ASP A 166 -10.51 -7.53 -20.62
CA ASP A 166 -9.91 -8.63 -21.36
C ASP A 166 -9.29 -9.63 -20.38
N PHE A 167 -10.09 -10.61 -19.96
CA PHE A 167 -9.65 -11.64 -19.01
C PHE A 167 -8.47 -12.47 -19.54
N SER A 168 -8.24 -12.56 -20.86
CA SER A 168 -7.13 -13.36 -21.40
C SER A 168 -5.74 -12.85 -20.96
N LYS A 169 -5.68 -11.59 -20.50
CA LYS A 169 -4.48 -10.94 -19.95
C LYS A 169 -4.15 -11.35 -18.52
N PHE A 170 -5.05 -12.01 -17.78
CA PHE A 170 -4.85 -12.31 -16.36
C PHE A 170 -4.98 -13.81 -16.07
N ASP A 171 -4.01 -14.39 -15.35
CA ASP A 171 -4.16 -15.74 -14.79
C ASP A 171 -4.96 -15.72 -13.49
N VAL A 172 -4.77 -14.67 -12.67
CA VAL A 172 -5.45 -14.49 -11.39
C VAL A 172 -5.84 -13.02 -11.25
N LEU A 173 -7.08 -12.76 -10.87
CA LEU A 173 -7.53 -11.46 -10.36
C LEU A 173 -7.86 -11.61 -8.87
N PHE A 174 -7.20 -10.80 -8.05
CA PHE A 174 -7.48 -10.69 -6.61
C PHE A 174 -8.55 -9.61 -6.41
N PHE A 175 -9.78 -10.00 -6.09
CA PHE A 175 -10.84 -9.07 -5.77
C PHE A 175 -10.59 -8.46 -4.39
N ALA A 176 -10.26 -7.17 -4.36
CA ALA A 176 -10.00 -6.39 -3.16
C ALA A 176 -11.21 -5.52 -2.81
N PHE A 177 -11.73 -5.44 -1.59
CA PHE A 177 -11.48 -6.32 -0.46
C PHE A 177 -12.81 -6.71 0.18
N VAL A 178 -12.74 -7.77 0.97
CA VAL A 178 -13.64 -7.98 2.11
C VAL A 178 -12.79 -7.85 3.39
N THR A 179 -13.36 -7.45 4.53
CA THR A 179 -12.57 -7.21 5.76
C THR A 179 -12.99 -8.11 6.90
N PRO A 180 -12.07 -8.63 7.75
CA PRO A 180 -12.47 -9.31 8.98
C PRO A 180 -13.23 -8.35 9.92
N ASN A 181 -14.11 -8.88 10.77
CA ASN A 181 -14.88 -8.07 11.73
C ASN A 181 -14.80 -8.61 13.17
N GLY A 182 -15.33 -7.83 14.13
CA GLY A 182 -15.21 -8.09 15.57
C GLY A 182 -15.86 -9.39 16.08
N VAL A 183 -16.59 -10.12 15.23
CA VAL A 183 -17.16 -11.44 15.57
C VAL A 183 -16.44 -12.60 14.87
N ALA A 184 -15.24 -12.35 14.32
CA ALA A 184 -14.45 -13.30 13.52
C ALA A 184 -15.20 -13.79 12.26
N GLY A 185 -16.06 -12.93 11.70
CA GLY A 185 -16.62 -13.08 10.35
C GLY A 185 -15.97 -12.10 9.38
N ILE A 186 -16.67 -11.79 8.30
CA ILE A 186 -16.24 -10.82 7.28
C ILE A 186 -17.30 -9.75 7.04
N SER A 187 -16.86 -8.57 6.62
CA SER A 187 -17.68 -7.41 6.28
C SER A 187 -17.39 -6.95 4.86
N TRP A 188 -18.45 -6.64 4.14
CA TRP A 188 -18.42 -6.17 2.76
C TRP A 188 -18.65 -4.66 2.72
N ASP A 189 -17.96 -3.99 1.80
CA ASP A 189 -18.31 -2.62 1.45
C ASP A 189 -19.59 -2.59 0.63
N ASP A 190 -20.31 -1.47 0.68
CA ASP A 190 -21.55 -1.29 -0.06
C ASP A 190 -21.34 -1.54 -1.57
N GLY A 191 -22.19 -2.37 -2.16
CA GLY A 191 -22.13 -2.74 -3.58
C GLY A 191 -21.03 -3.75 -3.97
N SER A 192 -20.04 -4.00 -3.11
CA SER A 192 -18.90 -4.88 -3.44
C SER A 192 -19.31 -6.32 -3.78
N GLN A 193 -20.34 -6.86 -3.13
CA GLN A 193 -20.88 -8.19 -3.43
C GLN A 193 -21.44 -8.29 -4.86
N ASP A 194 -22.12 -7.25 -5.33
CA ASP A 194 -22.67 -7.24 -6.69
C ASP A 194 -21.59 -7.03 -7.73
N THR A 195 -20.58 -6.22 -7.41
CA THR A 195 -19.36 -6.11 -8.23
C THR A 195 -18.65 -7.47 -8.34
N LEU A 196 -18.49 -8.20 -7.23
CA LEU A 196 -17.89 -9.54 -7.24
C LEU A 196 -18.68 -10.52 -8.11
N LYS A 197 -20.01 -10.57 -7.98
CA LYS A 197 -20.87 -11.43 -8.83
C LYS A 197 -20.68 -11.12 -10.31
N LYS A 198 -20.63 -9.84 -10.68
CA LYS A 198 -20.39 -9.39 -12.06
C LYS A 198 -19.00 -9.79 -12.54
N LEU A 199 -17.97 -9.63 -11.70
CA LEU A 199 -16.60 -10.03 -12.01
C LEU A 199 -16.48 -11.52 -12.27
N VAL A 200 -16.97 -12.35 -11.35
CA VAL A 200 -16.95 -13.80 -11.51
C VAL A 200 -17.71 -14.23 -12.76
N SER A 201 -18.92 -13.71 -12.97
CA SER A 201 -19.74 -14.06 -14.13
C SER A 201 -19.07 -13.65 -15.45
N SER A 202 -18.44 -12.47 -15.49
CA SER A 202 -17.73 -11.98 -16.68
C SER A 202 -16.48 -12.82 -16.95
N ALA A 203 -15.70 -13.14 -15.91
CA ALA A 203 -14.50 -13.95 -16.02
C ALA A 203 -14.82 -15.36 -16.52
N HIS A 204 -15.76 -16.06 -15.88
CA HIS A 204 -16.16 -17.42 -16.29
C HIS A 204 -16.88 -17.45 -17.64
N GLY A 205 -17.61 -16.39 -17.99
CA GLY A 205 -18.27 -16.25 -19.29
C GLY A 205 -17.33 -15.88 -20.45
N SER A 206 -16.14 -15.36 -20.16
CA SER A 206 -15.19 -14.91 -21.19
C SER A 206 -14.52 -16.04 -21.99
N GLY A 207 -14.57 -17.28 -21.49
CA GLY A 207 -13.79 -18.39 -22.03
C GLY A 207 -12.29 -18.35 -21.69
N SER A 208 -11.83 -17.33 -20.95
CA SER A 208 -10.49 -17.30 -20.37
C SER A 208 -10.38 -18.26 -19.18
N ALA A 209 -9.16 -18.70 -18.87
CA ALA A 209 -8.85 -19.51 -17.68
C ALA A 209 -8.49 -18.66 -16.45
N THR A 210 -8.94 -17.40 -16.41
CA THR A 210 -8.66 -16.45 -15.33
C THR A 210 -9.35 -16.89 -14.06
N LYS A 211 -8.56 -16.97 -12.99
CA LYS A 211 -9.04 -17.32 -11.66
C LYS A 211 -9.44 -16.08 -10.87
N ILE A 212 -10.57 -16.13 -10.19
CA ILE A 212 -11.01 -15.04 -9.30
C ILE A 212 -10.78 -15.46 -7.85
N VAL A 213 -9.92 -14.72 -7.15
CA VAL A 213 -9.52 -14.98 -5.76
C VAL A 213 -10.00 -13.81 -4.91
N LEU A 214 -10.69 -14.09 -3.80
CA LEU A 214 -11.15 -13.02 -2.90
C LEU A 214 -10.01 -12.64 -1.94
N SER A 215 -9.61 -11.37 -1.97
CA SER A 215 -8.64 -10.82 -1.02
C SER A 215 -9.34 -10.27 0.22
N VAL A 216 -8.85 -10.71 1.38
CA VAL A 216 -9.39 -10.40 2.69
C VAL A 216 -8.43 -9.45 3.40
N GLY A 217 -8.90 -8.30 3.87
CA GLY A 217 -8.11 -7.34 4.65
C GLY A 217 -7.69 -6.10 3.86
N GLY A 218 -6.39 -6.00 3.59
CA GLY A 218 -5.72 -4.79 3.12
C GLY A 218 -5.36 -3.84 4.27
N TRP A 219 -4.61 -2.79 3.94
CA TRP A 219 -4.08 -1.81 4.88
C TRP A 219 -5.10 -1.33 5.94
N GLY A 220 -6.22 -0.75 5.48
CA GLY A 220 -7.29 -0.25 6.36
C GLY A 220 -8.23 -1.33 6.89
N GLY A 221 -8.21 -2.53 6.32
CA GLY A 221 -9.10 -3.64 6.65
C GLY A 221 -8.54 -4.62 7.68
N SER A 222 -7.30 -4.43 8.12
CA SER A 222 -6.56 -5.42 8.91
C SER A 222 -6.85 -5.40 10.42
N HIS A 223 -7.64 -4.45 10.92
CA HIS A 223 -7.86 -4.21 12.34
C HIS A 223 -8.27 -5.46 13.14
N TRP A 224 -9.16 -6.28 12.60
CA TRP A 224 -9.74 -7.42 13.34
C TRP A 224 -8.96 -8.74 13.18
N TYR A 225 -7.85 -8.76 12.44
CA TYR A 225 -7.12 -10.00 12.18
C TYR A 225 -6.55 -10.66 13.43
N SER A 226 -5.84 -9.92 14.30
CA SER A 226 -5.22 -10.52 15.49
C SER A 226 -6.28 -11.20 16.38
N GLN A 227 -7.45 -10.57 16.55
CA GLN A 227 -8.57 -11.18 17.25
C GLN A 227 -9.16 -12.39 16.51
N ALA A 228 -9.36 -12.29 15.20
CA ALA A 228 -9.92 -13.39 14.40
C ALA A 228 -9.00 -14.63 14.41
N MET A 229 -7.69 -14.43 14.58
CA MET A 229 -6.68 -15.50 14.60
C MET A 229 -6.42 -16.06 16.01
N SER A 230 -6.72 -15.31 17.07
CA SER A 230 -6.23 -15.58 18.44
C SER A 230 -6.71 -16.90 19.08
N THR A 231 -7.87 -17.42 18.71
CA THR A 231 -8.43 -18.65 19.29
C THR A 231 -8.85 -19.65 18.22
N SER A 232 -8.85 -20.94 18.56
CA SER A 232 -9.33 -22.00 17.64
C SER A 232 -10.78 -21.77 17.20
N THR A 233 -11.64 -21.29 18.11
CA THR A 233 -13.03 -20.93 17.81
C THR A 233 -13.13 -19.80 16.79
N ASN A 234 -12.36 -18.72 16.97
CA ASN A 234 -12.37 -17.58 16.03
C ASN A 234 -11.81 -17.99 14.66
N ARG A 235 -10.70 -18.72 14.63
CA ARG A 235 -10.14 -19.26 13.38
C ARG A 235 -11.15 -20.15 12.64
N THR A 236 -11.83 -21.04 13.36
CA THR A 236 -12.85 -21.93 12.78
C THR A 236 -14.01 -21.11 12.20
N LYS A 237 -14.48 -20.08 12.91
CA LYS A 237 -15.53 -19.19 12.38
C LYS A 237 -15.09 -18.50 11.10
N LEU A 238 -13.90 -17.90 11.09
CA LEU A 238 -13.40 -17.20 9.90
C LEU A 238 -13.22 -18.17 8.73
N VAL A 239 -12.62 -19.36 8.96
CA VAL A 239 -12.47 -20.41 7.94
C VAL A 239 -13.83 -20.80 7.35
N ASN A 240 -14.84 -21.05 8.18
CA ASN A 240 -16.16 -21.43 7.70
C ASN A 240 -16.80 -20.33 6.84
N ASN A 241 -16.71 -19.06 7.26
CA ASN A 241 -17.20 -17.93 6.46
C ASN A 241 -16.50 -17.84 5.10
N LEU A 242 -15.17 -17.97 5.06
CA LEU A 242 -14.41 -17.90 3.81
C LEU A 242 -14.70 -19.08 2.88
N VAL A 243 -14.84 -20.29 3.43
CA VAL A 243 -15.23 -21.48 2.66
C VAL A 243 -16.64 -21.33 2.10
N GLU A 244 -17.58 -20.77 2.86
CA GLU A 244 -18.94 -20.49 2.40
C GLU A 244 -18.95 -19.46 1.28
N VAL A 245 -18.17 -18.39 1.38
CA VAL A 245 -18.07 -17.37 0.32
C VAL A 245 -17.43 -17.94 -0.94
N VAL A 246 -16.37 -18.74 -0.83
CA VAL A 246 -15.78 -19.44 -1.98
C VAL A 246 -16.83 -20.27 -2.72
N LYS A 247 -17.68 -21.01 -1.98
CA LYS A 247 -18.75 -21.80 -2.57
C LYS A 247 -19.84 -20.92 -3.19
N SER A 248 -20.34 -19.93 -2.45
CA SER A 248 -21.49 -19.10 -2.85
C SER A 248 -21.21 -18.24 -4.07
N TYR A 249 -19.97 -17.75 -4.21
CA TYR A 249 -19.57 -16.90 -5.34
C TYR A 249 -18.75 -17.66 -6.39
N GLY A 250 -18.52 -18.97 -6.24
CA GLY A 250 -17.78 -19.77 -7.20
C GLY A 250 -16.30 -19.36 -7.35
N LEU A 251 -15.66 -18.91 -6.28
CA LEU A 251 -14.29 -18.37 -6.31
C LEU A 251 -13.23 -19.47 -6.44
N ASP A 252 -12.08 -19.12 -7.00
CA ASP A 252 -10.94 -20.01 -7.17
C ASP A 252 -10.03 -20.10 -5.94
N GLY A 253 -10.21 -19.21 -4.97
CA GLY A 253 -9.41 -19.21 -3.75
C GLY A 253 -9.62 -18.01 -2.85
N ILE A 254 -8.77 -17.94 -1.83
CA ILE A 254 -8.68 -16.86 -0.85
C ILE A 254 -7.25 -16.30 -0.85
N ASP A 255 -7.16 -14.98 -0.81
CA ASP A 255 -5.94 -14.24 -0.54
C ASP A 255 -6.06 -13.56 0.82
N ILE A 256 -5.04 -13.68 1.67
CA ILE A 256 -5.00 -13.05 2.99
C ILE A 256 -4.06 -11.86 2.95
N ASP A 257 -4.62 -10.66 3.05
CA ASP A 257 -3.85 -9.43 3.12
C ASP A 257 -3.93 -8.85 4.54
N TRP A 258 -3.16 -9.44 5.46
CA TRP A 258 -3.06 -9.00 6.85
C TRP A 258 -1.84 -8.09 7.01
N GLU A 259 -2.10 -6.82 7.33
CA GLU A 259 -1.09 -5.79 7.51
C GLU A 259 -0.99 -5.27 8.97
N TYR A 260 -0.21 -5.87 9.87
CA TYR A 260 0.63 -7.06 9.67
C TYR A 260 0.59 -7.98 10.92
N PRO A 261 0.83 -9.30 10.78
CA PRO A 261 1.01 -10.18 11.94
C PRO A 261 2.13 -9.67 12.85
N ASN A 262 1.84 -9.50 14.14
CA ASN A 262 2.76 -9.00 15.16
C ASN A 262 3.40 -7.62 14.83
N ALA A 263 2.72 -6.78 14.04
CA ALA A 263 3.12 -5.40 13.81
C ALA A 263 1.90 -4.49 13.66
N PRO A 264 2.01 -3.22 14.05
CA PRO A 264 0.86 -2.35 14.13
C PRO A 264 0.28 -1.96 12.76
N GLY A 265 1.04 -1.98 11.66
CA GLY A 265 0.53 -1.54 10.34
C GLY A 265 -0.19 -0.19 10.44
N ALA A 266 -1.48 -0.16 10.07
CA ALA A 266 -2.36 1.01 10.16
C ALA A 266 -2.79 1.43 11.60
N GLY A 267 -2.08 0.99 12.64
CA GLY A 267 -2.49 1.13 14.05
C GLY A 267 -3.40 -0.01 14.53
N ASN A 268 -3.27 -1.18 13.91
CA ASN A 268 -4.03 -2.38 14.17
C ASN A 268 -3.60 -3.06 15.50
N PRO A 269 -4.53 -3.68 16.22
CA PRO A 269 -4.22 -4.65 17.26
C PRO A 269 -3.31 -5.76 16.72
N HIS A 270 -2.30 -6.11 17.51
CA HIS A 270 -1.31 -7.13 17.16
C HIS A 270 -0.87 -7.89 18.41
N SER A 271 -0.30 -9.09 18.19
CA SER A 271 0.16 -9.97 19.25
C SER A 271 1.41 -10.75 18.80
N SER A 272 2.30 -11.04 19.75
CA SER A 272 3.45 -11.93 19.51
C SER A 272 3.04 -13.34 19.07
N ALA A 273 1.80 -13.75 19.36
CA ALA A 273 1.24 -15.05 18.93
C ALA A 273 0.66 -15.04 17.51
N ASP A 274 0.60 -13.89 16.83
CA ASP A 274 -0.12 -13.72 15.56
C ASP A 274 0.39 -14.67 14.47
N ALA A 275 1.72 -14.76 14.27
CA ALA A 275 2.29 -15.61 13.23
C ALA A 275 1.97 -17.10 13.48
N ALA A 276 2.14 -17.58 14.72
CA ALA A 276 1.81 -18.96 15.08
C ALA A 276 0.31 -19.27 14.88
N ASN A 277 -0.56 -18.33 15.27
CA ASN A 277 -2.00 -18.46 15.05
C ASN A 277 -2.37 -18.42 13.56
N PHE A 278 -1.67 -17.64 12.75
CA PHE A 278 -1.87 -17.59 11.31
C PHE A 278 -1.53 -18.93 10.65
N LEU A 279 -0.46 -19.61 11.10
CA LEU A 279 -0.14 -20.95 10.62
C LEU A 279 -1.27 -21.96 10.90
N GLU A 280 -1.84 -21.94 12.10
CA GLU A 280 -2.96 -22.81 12.47
C GLU A 280 -4.24 -22.48 11.68
N PHE A 281 -4.44 -21.21 11.34
CA PHE A 281 -5.49 -20.79 10.43
C PHE A 281 -5.26 -21.37 9.02
N LEU A 282 -4.05 -21.24 8.45
CA LEU A 282 -3.73 -21.76 7.12
C LEU A 282 -3.90 -23.28 7.00
N LYS A 283 -3.50 -24.03 8.04
CA LYS A 283 -3.75 -25.47 8.15
C LYS A 283 -5.24 -25.80 8.02
N SER A 284 -6.06 -25.08 8.78
CA SER A 284 -7.50 -25.28 8.82
C SER A 284 -8.16 -24.86 7.51
N LEU A 285 -7.77 -23.71 6.95
CA LEU A 285 -8.28 -23.20 5.69
C LEU A 285 -7.95 -24.15 4.52
N ARG A 286 -6.71 -24.65 4.44
CA ARG A 286 -6.32 -25.63 3.42
C ARG A 286 -7.10 -26.93 3.53
N LYS A 287 -7.32 -27.41 4.77
CA LYS A 287 -8.12 -28.61 5.01
C LYS A 287 -9.55 -28.45 4.44
N GLU A 288 -10.20 -27.32 4.70
CA GLU A 288 -11.60 -27.11 4.31
C GLU A 288 -11.78 -26.68 2.84
N LEU A 289 -10.85 -25.91 2.26
CA LEU A 289 -10.88 -25.52 0.85
C LEU A 289 -10.39 -26.63 -0.10
N GLY A 290 -9.61 -27.57 0.41
CA GLY A 290 -9.00 -28.64 -0.38
C GLY A 290 -7.74 -28.21 -1.16
N PRO A 291 -7.15 -29.14 -1.92
CA PRO A 291 -5.83 -28.93 -2.53
C PRO A 291 -5.85 -28.07 -3.81
N SER A 292 -7.00 -27.91 -4.46
CA SER A 292 -7.11 -27.25 -5.77
C SER A 292 -7.29 -25.73 -5.70
N ARG A 293 -7.80 -25.22 -4.57
CA ARG A 293 -8.06 -23.78 -4.38
C ARG A 293 -6.77 -23.01 -4.13
N ILE A 294 -6.72 -21.77 -4.62
CA ILE A 294 -5.63 -20.86 -4.30
C ILE A 294 -5.76 -20.44 -2.83
N ILE A 295 -4.65 -20.53 -2.10
CA ILE A 295 -4.49 -19.83 -0.81
C ILE A 295 -3.24 -18.98 -0.97
N SER A 296 -3.37 -17.67 -0.99
CA SER A 296 -2.24 -16.76 -1.03
C SER A 296 -2.25 -15.81 0.16
N ALA A 297 -1.14 -15.09 0.35
CA ALA A 297 -1.12 -13.94 1.24
C ALA A 297 -0.26 -12.83 0.64
N ALA A 298 -0.75 -11.60 0.73
CA ALA A 298 0.07 -10.41 0.54
C ALA A 298 1.00 -10.26 1.75
N VAL A 299 2.29 -10.04 1.47
CA VAL A 299 3.35 -10.04 2.48
C VAL A 299 4.37 -8.96 2.18
N THR A 300 5.11 -8.53 3.21
CA THR A 300 6.21 -7.56 3.03
C THR A 300 7.43 -8.21 2.38
N GLN A 301 8.47 -7.42 2.15
CA GLN A 301 9.78 -7.91 1.71
C GLN A 301 10.44 -8.85 2.76
N LEU A 302 10.01 -8.76 4.01
CA LEU A 302 10.44 -9.61 5.12
C LEU A 302 9.43 -10.74 5.37
N THR A 303 9.90 -11.85 5.93
CA THR A 303 9.00 -12.87 6.47
C THR A 303 8.20 -12.30 7.65
N TRP A 304 7.06 -12.94 7.97
CA TRP A 304 6.23 -12.53 9.11
C TRP A 304 7.04 -12.42 10.40
N LEU A 305 6.67 -11.49 11.27
CA LEU A 305 7.33 -11.30 12.55
C LEU A 305 6.90 -12.41 13.53
N GLY A 306 7.88 -13.14 14.06
CA GLY A 306 7.66 -14.14 15.09
C GLY A 306 7.47 -13.51 16.48
N GLU A 307 7.35 -14.35 17.50
CA GLU A 307 7.07 -13.94 18.89
C GLU A 307 8.05 -12.88 19.43
N ASN A 308 9.32 -12.93 19.00
CA ASN A 308 10.37 -12.01 19.40
C ASN A 308 10.39 -10.69 18.60
N GLY A 309 9.38 -10.43 17.77
CA GLY A 309 9.31 -9.25 16.89
C GLY A 309 10.32 -9.25 15.74
N SER A 310 11.03 -10.36 15.52
CA SER A 310 11.97 -10.52 14.40
C SER A 310 11.35 -11.35 13.28
N PRO A 311 11.75 -11.15 12.01
CA PRO A 311 11.30 -11.99 10.89
C PRO A 311 11.56 -13.49 11.15
N LEU A 312 10.58 -14.33 10.84
CA LEU A 312 10.69 -15.78 10.96
C LEU A 312 11.84 -16.31 10.09
N LYS A 313 12.69 -17.15 10.70
CA LYS A 313 13.80 -17.83 10.01
C LYS A 313 13.38 -19.11 9.29
N ASP A 314 12.19 -19.61 9.58
CA ASP A 314 11.63 -20.80 8.94
C ASP A 314 10.12 -20.60 8.70
N VAL A 315 9.73 -20.62 7.45
CA VAL A 315 8.35 -20.56 6.94
C VAL A 315 8.00 -21.80 6.10
N SER A 316 8.83 -22.85 6.14
CA SER A 316 8.63 -24.08 5.36
C SER A 316 7.31 -24.78 5.69
N GLU A 317 6.86 -24.70 6.95
CA GLU A 317 5.56 -25.23 7.37
C GLU A 317 4.39 -24.43 6.76
N TYR A 318 4.50 -23.10 6.64
CA TYR A 318 3.49 -22.27 5.97
C TYR A 318 3.40 -22.63 4.48
N ALA A 319 4.55 -22.86 3.85
CA ALA A 319 4.64 -23.22 2.44
C ALA A 319 3.86 -24.50 2.09
N LYS A 320 3.59 -25.40 3.04
CA LYS A 320 2.78 -26.61 2.80
C LYS A 320 1.30 -26.31 2.54
N TYR A 321 0.78 -25.22 3.11
CA TYR A 321 -0.65 -24.89 3.06
C TYR A 321 -0.97 -23.78 2.06
N MET A 322 0.04 -23.03 1.62
CA MET A 322 -0.12 -21.91 0.69
C MET A 322 0.19 -22.29 -0.76
N THR A 323 -0.51 -21.66 -1.69
CA THR A 323 -0.22 -21.68 -3.12
C THR A 323 0.84 -20.63 -3.45
N TYR A 324 0.65 -19.38 -3.01
CA TYR A 324 1.57 -18.28 -3.26
C TYR A 324 1.81 -17.40 -2.03
N VAL A 325 2.98 -16.80 -1.94
CA VAL A 325 3.18 -15.54 -1.20
C VAL A 325 3.33 -14.41 -2.22
N ASN A 326 2.56 -13.35 -2.02
CA ASN A 326 2.50 -12.18 -2.90
C ASN A 326 3.34 -11.09 -2.25
N VAL A 327 4.63 -11.02 -2.61
CA VAL A 327 5.56 -10.05 -2.00
C VAL A 327 5.23 -8.65 -2.52
N MET A 328 4.73 -7.79 -1.65
CA MET A 328 4.44 -6.37 -1.89
C MET A 328 5.76 -5.59 -2.01
N ASN A 329 6.44 -5.72 -3.15
CA ASN A 329 7.70 -5.04 -3.42
C ASN A 329 7.47 -3.57 -3.83
N TYR A 330 6.79 -2.83 -2.98
CA TYR A 330 6.46 -1.42 -3.12
C TYR A 330 6.29 -0.81 -1.73
N ASP A 331 5.99 0.48 -1.68
CA ASP A 331 5.91 1.28 -0.45
C ASP A 331 7.19 1.25 0.38
N VAL A 332 8.35 1.05 -0.27
CA VAL A 332 9.66 1.11 0.41
C VAL A 332 9.98 2.54 0.79
N PHE A 333 9.81 3.47 -0.14
CA PHE A 333 9.89 4.90 0.13
C PHE A 333 8.59 5.57 -0.29
N SER A 334 7.97 6.27 0.66
CA SER A 334 6.86 7.18 0.39
C SER A 334 7.36 8.59 0.01
N SER A 335 6.43 9.53 -0.18
CA SER A 335 6.76 10.93 -0.41
C SER A 335 7.61 11.51 0.73
N SER A 336 8.69 12.22 0.39
CA SER A 336 9.53 12.92 1.36
C SER A 336 10.24 14.12 0.72
N SER A 337 10.91 14.96 1.52
CA SER A 337 11.77 16.01 0.98
C SER A 337 13.03 15.47 0.26
N HIS A 338 13.41 14.22 0.56
CA HIS A 338 14.54 13.50 -0.03
C HIS A 338 14.05 12.14 -0.57
N PRO A 339 13.29 12.14 -1.68
CA PRO A 339 12.56 10.98 -2.15
C PRO A 339 13.47 9.80 -2.47
N GLY A 340 13.01 8.59 -2.17
CA GLY A 340 13.69 7.33 -2.51
C GLY A 340 12.88 6.47 -3.48
N PRO A 341 13.42 5.33 -3.92
CA PRO A 341 12.74 4.42 -4.84
C PRO A 341 11.52 3.75 -4.18
N ASN A 342 10.32 3.91 -4.73
CA ASN A 342 9.09 3.28 -4.19
C ASN A 342 9.19 1.74 -4.19
N ALA A 343 9.62 1.17 -5.31
CA ALA A 343 9.68 -0.27 -5.55
C ALA A 343 11.05 -0.66 -6.11
N PRO A 344 12.13 -0.63 -5.32
CA PRO A 344 13.46 -0.96 -5.83
C PRO A 344 13.56 -2.42 -6.28
N LEU A 345 14.23 -2.67 -7.41
CA LEU A 345 14.65 -4.02 -7.80
C LEU A 345 15.74 -4.54 -6.86
N GLY A 346 16.69 -3.68 -6.50
CA GLY A 346 17.83 -4.05 -5.66
C GLY A 346 18.48 -2.85 -4.97
N ASP A 347 19.60 -3.12 -4.30
CA ASP A 347 20.52 -2.12 -3.75
C ASP A 347 21.92 -2.35 -4.34
N SER A 348 22.04 -2.14 -5.66
CA SER A 348 23.26 -2.49 -6.41
C SER A 348 24.49 -1.66 -6.03
N CYS A 349 24.29 -0.54 -5.33
CA CYS A 349 25.35 0.35 -4.88
C CYS A 349 25.67 0.18 -3.39
N GLY A 350 24.85 -0.54 -2.62
CA GLY A 350 25.04 -0.74 -1.18
C GLY A 350 24.82 0.55 -0.37
N THR A 351 23.97 1.44 -0.86
CA THR A 351 23.79 2.80 -0.35
C THR A 351 22.35 3.10 0.07
N SER A 352 21.43 2.15 -0.12
CA SER A 352 20.07 2.25 0.40
C SER A 352 20.08 2.31 1.93
N THR A 353 19.24 3.19 2.49
CA THR A 353 18.95 3.19 3.94
C THR A 353 18.02 2.04 4.34
N GLN A 354 17.43 1.35 3.36
CA GLN A 354 16.53 0.21 3.53
C GLN A 354 17.00 -0.99 2.68
N PRO A 355 18.21 -1.53 2.91
CA PRO A 355 18.83 -2.52 2.03
C PRO A 355 18.10 -3.88 1.99
N GLN A 356 17.20 -4.14 2.95
CA GLN A 356 16.38 -5.36 3.00
C GLN A 356 15.03 -5.22 2.29
N ALA A 357 14.64 -4.01 1.87
CA ALA A 357 13.35 -3.72 1.25
C ALA A 357 13.54 -3.48 -0.25
N ASN A 358 13.74 -4.56 -1.01
CA ASN A 358 13.81 -4.58 -2.47
C ASN A 358 13.58 -6.01 -3.00
N ALA A 359 13.34 -6.18 -4.30
CA ALA A 359 12.94 -7.47 -4.86
C ALA A 359 14.02 -8.55 -4.68
N VAL A 360 15.29 -8.20 -4.87
CA VAL A 360 16.43 -9.12 -4.69
C VAL A 360 16.54 -9.57 -3.22
N ALA A 361 16.46 -8.64 -2.28
CA ALA A 361 16.50 -8.94 -0.85
C ALA A 361 15.29 -9.77 -0.43
N ALA A 362 14.08 -9.40 -0.86
CA ALA A 362 12.85 -10.13 -0.54
C ALA A 362 12.91 -11.59 -0.99
N LEU A 363 13.32 -11.84 -2.24
CA LEU A 363 13.52 -13.20 -2.73
C LEU A 363 14.50 -13.99 -1.85
N SER A 364 15.65 -13.40 -1.52
CA SER A 364 16.65 -14.03 -0.65
C SER A 364 16.07 -14.34 0.74
N GLN A 365 15.31 -13.41 1.32
CA GLN A 365 14.77 -13.54 2.68
C GLN A 365 13.73 -14.67 2.76
N TRP A 366 12.77 -14.68 1.85
CA TRP A 366 11.71 -15.70 1.79
C TRP A 366 12.27 -17.09 1.45
N THR A 367 13.20 -17.19 0.49
CA THR A 367 13.79 -18.49 0.10
C THR A 367 14.72 -19.06 1.17
N LYS A 368 15.54 -18.23 1.83
CA LYS A 368 16.37 -18.66 2.98
C LYS A 368 15.53 -19.15 4.15
N ALA A 369 14.33 -18.59 4.33
CA ALA A 369 13.38 -19.07 5.31
C ALA A 369 12.60 -20.32 4.85
N GLY A 370 12.88 -20.88 3.68
CA GLY A 370 12.29 -22.14 3.23
C GLY A 370 11.01 -22.02 2.40
N MET A 371 10.62 -20.81 1.96
CA MET A 371 9.56 -20.66 0.96
C MET A 371 10.08 -21.10 -0.42
N PRO A 372 9.45 -22.08 -1.09
CA PRO A 372 9.85 -22.46 -2.45
C PRO A 372 9.74 -21.28 -3.39
N VAL A 373 10.78 -21.05 -4.21
CA VAL A 373 10.80 -19.91 -5.15
C VAL A 373 9.62 -19.93 -6.14
N SER A 374 9.18 -21.12 -6.55
CA SER A 374 8.01 -21.35 -7.40
C SER A 374 6.66 -21.05 -6.74
N LYS A 375 6.65 -20.58 -5.47
CA LYS A 375 5.49 -20.07 -4.75
C LYS A 375 5.56 -18.57 -4.47
N ILE A 376 6.57 -17.86 -4.97
CA ILE A 376 6.72 -16.43 -4.71
C ILE A 376 6.26 -15.65 -5.95
N LEU A 377 5.29 -14.74 -5.78
CA LEU A 377 4.91 -13.74 -6.77
C LEU A 377 5.54 -12.40 -6.40
N LEU A 378 6.16 -11.73 -7.37
CA LEU A 378 6.72 -10.40 -7.18
C LEU A 378 5.66 -9.32 -7.45
N GLY A 379 5.39 -8.48 -6.46
CA GLY A 379 4.47 -7.35 -6.56
C GLY A 379 5.08 -6.16 -7.26
N LEU A 380 4.28 -5.53 -8.13
CA LEU A 380 4.67 -4.39 -8.94
C LEU A 380 3.62 -3.28 -8.80
N PRO A 381 3.99 -2.08 -8.32
CA PRO A 381 3.03 -0.99 -8.20
C PRO A 381 2.73 -0.38 -9.57
N LEU A 382 1.47 -0.03 -9.80
CA LEU A 382 1.02 0.77 -10.94
C LEU A 382 0.83 2.24 -10.54
N TYR A 383 1.58 2.67 -9.52
CA TYR A 383 1.54 4.00 -8.92
C TYR A 383 2.93 4.45 -8.46
N GLY A 384 3.02 5.73 -8.11
CA GLY A 384 4.19 6.36 -7.53
C GLY A 384 3.85 7.34 -6.41
N TYR A 385 4.84 8.09 -5.93
CA TYR A 385 4.68 9.09 -4.89
C TYR A 385 5.12 10.47 -5.36
N VAL A 386 4.28 11.48 -5.15
CA VAL A 386 4.57 12.87 -5.47
C VAL A 386 5.18 13.57 -4.27
N SER A 387 6.44 13.98 -4.41
CA SER A 387 7.26 14.58 -3.36
C SER A 387 7.48 16.07 -3.59
N LYS A 388 7.34 16.87 -2.52
CA LYS A 388 7.79 18.27 -2.51
C LYS A 388 9.32 18.31 -2.36
N SER A 389 10.03 18.29 -3.47
CA SER A 389 11.50 18.23 -3.50
C SER A 389 12.08 18.90 -4.74
N THR A 390 13.32 19.36 -4.65
CA THR A 390 14.12 19.83 -5.80
C THR A 390 15.24 18.86 -6.18
N ASP A 391 15.27 17.70 -5.54
CA ASP A 391 16.30 16.70 -5.76
C ASP A 391 16.28 16.18 -7.20
N LYS A 392 17.47 16.01 -7.77
CA LYS A 392 17.69 15.46 -9.11
C LYS A 392 18.21 14.02 -9.08
N LYS A 393 18.19 13.41 -7.90
CA LYS A 393 18.65 12.05 -7.60
C LYS A 393 17.79 11.52 -6.45
N LEU A 394 17.64 10.22 -6.37
CA LEU A 394 16.93 9.60 -5.25
C LEU A 394 17.90 9.39 -4.07
N THR A 395 17.33 9.35 -2.86
CA THR A 395 18.07 9.01 -1.65
C THR A 395 18.62 7.59 -1.77
N GLY A 396 19.88 7.43 -1.39
CA GLY A 396 20.58 6.15 -1.52
C GLY A 396 21.12 5.86 -2.92
N SER A 397 21.04 6.80 -3.87
CA SER A 397 21.56 6.66 -5.24
C SER A 397 22.98 7.24 -5.44
N SER A 398 23.66 7.61 -4.36
CA SER A 398 25.03 8.15 -4.41
C SER A 398 26.03 7.06 -4.78
N ILE A 399 26.33 6.90 -6.07
CA ILE A 399 27.42 6.03 -6.52
C ILE A 399 28.75 6.65 -6.03
N PRO A 400 29.50 6.03 -5.10
CA PRO A 400 30.88 6.44 -4.86
C PRO A 400 31.63 6.28 -6.17
N THR A 401 32.51 7.22 -6.53
CA THR A 401 33.22 7.26 -7.83
C THR A 401 33.99 5.98 -8.20
N SER A 402 34.17 5.06 -7.25
CA SER A 402 34.81 3.75 -7.40
C SER A 402 33.86 2.55 -7.61
N ILE A 403 32.55 2.69 -7.43
CA ILE A 403 31.59 1.57 -7.54
C ILE A 403 30.92 1.58 -8.92
N LYS A 404 31.06 0.48 -9.66
CA LYS A 404 30.21 0.22 -10.83
C LYS A 404 28.96 -0.50 -10.33
N PRO A 405 27.74 0.04 -10.57
CA PRO A 405 26.51 -0.65 -10.19
C PRO A 405 26.49 -2.06 -10.77
N ARG A 406 25.95 -3.02 -10.02
CA ARG A 406 25.82 -4.41 -10.47
C ARG A 406 24.77 -4.57 -11.58
N PHE A 407 23.80 -3.67 -11.63
CA PHE A 407 22.96 -3.45 -12.83
C PHE A 407 23.79 -2.68 -13.87
N PRO A 408 23.81 -3.08 -15.16
CA PRO A 408 24.60 -2.38 -16.16
C PRO A 408 24.21 -0.91 -16.18
N ALA A 409 25.16 -0.02 -15.86
CA ALA A 409 24.96 1.41 -16.01
C ALA A 409 24.56 1.67 -17.47
N GLY A 410 23.30 2.06 -17.66
CA GLY A 410 22.73 2.36 -18.96
C GLY A 410 21.95 1.27 -19.68
N MET A 411 21.56 0.16 -19.03
CA MET A 411 20.55 -0.76 -19.60
C MET A 411 19.25 -0.05 -19.95
N HIS A 412 18.88 0.96 -19.15
CA HIS A 412 17.77 1.89 -19.38
C HIS A 412 18.26 3.34 -19.34
N ARG A 413 19.42 3.65 -19.96
CA ARG A 413 19.94 5.02 -19.98
C ARG A 413 18.92 5.94 -20.64
N ARG A 414 18.18 6.70 -19.84
CA ARG A 414 17.35 7.78 -20.38
C ARG A 414 18.25 8.95 -20.69
N THR A 415 18.19 9.45 -21.91
CA THR A 415 18.64 10.82 -22.16
C THR A 415 17.80 11.71 -21.25
N THR A 416 18.46 12.34 -20.27
CA THR A 416 17.86 13.36 -19.40
C THR A 416 17.34 14.48 -20.31
N THR A 417 16.09 14.35 -20.72
CA THR A 417 15.45 15.21 -21.69
C THR A 417 14.37 15.93 -20.92
N LYS A 418 14.53 17.25 -20.80
CA LYS A 418 13.46 18.10 -20.28
C LYS A 418 12.34 18.00 -21.30
N GLY A 419 11.18 17.51 -20.85
CA GLY A 419 9.98 17.45 -21.68
C GLY A 419 9.64 18.85 -22.21
N PRO A 420 9.05 18.96 -23.41
CA PRO A 420 8.71 20.26 -23.98
C PRO A 420 7.83 21.04 -23.00
N THR A 421 8.13 22.32 -22.80
CA THR A 421 7.26 23.28 -22.13
C THR A 421 6.10 23.58 -23.07
N LYS A 422 5.07 22.73 -23.09
CA LYS A 422 3.78 23.13 -23.64
C LYS A 422 3.15 24.11 -22.64
N THR A 423 2.99 25.36 -23.04
CA THR A 423 2.42 26.45 -22.23
C THR A 423 0.91 26.30 -22.15
N GLU A 424 0.45 25.35 -21.36
CA GLU A 424 -0.95 25.26 -20.89
C GLU A 424 -0.89 25.39 -19.36
N PRO A 425 -1.07 26.60 -18.80
CA PRO A 425 -1.14 26.80 -17.35
C PRO A 425 -2.24 25.89 -16.76
N ALA A 426 -1.93 25.21 -15.65
CA ALA A 426 -2.69 24.13 -14.98
C ALA A 426 -2.39 22.68 -15.43
N ARG A 427 -1.90 22.41 -16.65
CA ARG A 427 -1.54 21.03 -17.04
C ARG A 427 -0.13 20.66 -16.55
N GLY A 428 -0.02 19.50 -15.91
CA GLY A 428 1.19 18.93 -15.34
C GLY A 428 1.60 19.52 -13.99
N ASP A 429 0.85 20.44 -13.38
CA ASP A 429 1.22 20.92 -12.05
C ASP A 429 0.75 19.92 -10.98
N LEU A 430 1.68 19.14 -10.44
CA LEU A 430 1.40 18.14 -9.41
C LEU A 430 1.59 18.69 -7.98
N SER A 431 1.74 20.00 -7.80
CA SER A 431 1.99 20.58 -6.46
C SER A 431 0.84 20.34 -5.46
N SER A 432 -0.40 20.25 -5.93
CA SER A 432 -1.55 19.88 -5.11
C SER A 432 -1.53 18.42 -4.64
N MET A 433 -0.69 17.58 -5.27
CA MET A 433 -0.56 16.15 -4.97
C MET A 433 0.65 15.83 -4.08
N TRP A 434 1.43 16.82 -3.65
CA TRP A 434 2.54 16.58 -2.72
C TRP A 434 2.09 15.77 -1.50
N GLY A 435 2.88 14.76 -1.13
CA GLY A 435 2.55 13.86 -0.02
C GLY A 435 1.65 12.69 -0.40
N GLN A 436 1.15 12.63 -1.65
CA GLN A 436 0.16 11.64 -2.08
C GLN A 436 0.76 10.61 -3.04
N GLN A 437 0.09 9.47 -3.12
CA GLN A 437 0.27 8.55 -4.24
C GLN A 437 -0.33 9.16 -5.52
N ILE A 438 0.19 8.74 -6.66
CA ILE A 438 -0.36 9.07 -7.98
C ILE A 438 -0.30 7.82 -8.84
N SER A 439 -1.42 7.45 -9.48
CA SER A 439 -1.42 6.31 -10.40
C SER A 439 -0.57 6.59 -11.64
N PHE A 440 -0.13 5.53 -12.31
CA PHE A 440 0.56 5.67 -13.59
C PHE A 440 -0.35 6.38 -14.60
N ALA A 441 -1.62 5.99 -14.70
CA ALA A 441 -2.61 6.67 -15.54
C ALA A 441 -2.74 8.17 -15.24
N GLU A 442 -2.78 8.56 -13.97
CA GLU A 442 -2.88 9.97 -13.57
C GLU A 442 -1.65 10.78 -13.94
N LEU A 443 -0.46 10.20 -13.98
CA LEU A 443 0.73 10.89 -14.50
C LEU A 443 0.53 11.30 -15.97
N ILE A 444 -0.16 10.48 -16.76
CA ILE A 444 -0.51 10.78 -18.16
C ILE A 444 -1.64 11.82 -18.23
N THR A 445 -2.72 11.63 -17.49
CA THR A 445 -3.88 12.55 -17.56
C THR A 445 -3.54 13.94 -17.03
N ALA A 446 -2.78 14.02 -15.94
CA ALA A 446 -2.20 15.26 -15.44
C ALA A 446 -1.23 15.88 -16.44
N GLY A 447 -0.61 15.08 -17.33
CA GLY A 447 0.33 15.54 -18.35
C GLY A 447 1.75 15.72 -17.83
N ALA A 448 2.10 15.09 -16.70
CA ALA A 448 3.49 14.98 -16.27
C ALA A 448 4.25 13.98 -17.16
N LEU A 449 3.54 12.94 -17.61
CA LEU A 449 3.94 12.01 -18.67
C LEU A 449 3.09 12.19 -19.92
N VAL A 450 3.64 11.78 -21.06
CA VAL A 450 2.93 11.68 -22.34
C VAL A 450 3.21 10.33 -22.98
N LYS A 451 2.17 9.68 -23.48
CA LYS A 451 2.28 8.49 -24.32
C LYS A 451 2.65 8.90 -25.74
N ASN A 452 3.77 8.39 -26.23
CA ASN A 452 4.27 8.63 -27.57
C ASN A 452 3.54 7.73 -28.58
N PRO A 453 3.55 8.07 -29.89
CA PRO A 453 2.91 7.26 -30.94
C PRO A 453 3.45 5.83 -31.05
N ASP A 454 4.70 5.59 -30.62
CA ASP A 454 5.34 4.28 -30.59
C ASP A 454 4.97 3.45 -29.34
N GLY A 455 4.10 3.96 -28.48
CA GLY A 455 3.68 3.32 -27.23
C GLY A 455 4.61 3.55 -26.05
N THR A 456 5.74 4.23 -26.22
CA THR A 456 6.64 4.60 -25.12
C THR A 456 6.10 5.81 -24.34
N TYR A 457 6.67 6.06 -23.15
CA TYR A 457 6.28 7.20 -22.32
C TYR A 457 7.45 8.17 -22.17
N GLY A 458 7.17 9.46 -22.31
CA GLY A 458 8.12 10.55 -22.09
C GLY A 458 7.63 11.55 -21.06
N ALA A 459 8.52 12.36 -20.49
CA ALA A 459 8.12 13.51 -19.67
C ALA A 459 7.59 14.66 -20.53
N ALA A 460 6.66 15.44 -19.96
CA ALA A 460 6.10 16.64 -20.57
C ALA A 460 6.01 17.79 -19.54
N ASN A 461 5.61 18.99 -19.98
CA ASN A 461 5.28 20.12 -19.10
C ASN A 461 6.42 20.51 -18.13
N GLY A 462 7.65 20.50 -18.64
CA GLY A 462 8.84 20.93 -17.91
C GLY A 462 9.42 19.89 -16.93
N TYR A 463 8.81 18.71 -16.81
CA TYR A 463 9.43 17.59 -16.11
C TYR A 463 10.64 17.07 -16.89
N THR A 464 11.64 16.61 -16.16
CA THR A 464 12.77 15.84 -16.67
C THR A 464 12.63 14.42 -16.15
N MET A 465 12.74 13.45 -17.06
CA MET A 465 12.73 12.03 -16.73
C MET A 465 14.15 11.53 -16.55
N ASP A 466 14.37 10.72 -15.51
CA ASP A 466 15.68 10.23 -15.13
C ASP A 466 15.57 8.82 -14.49
N TRP A 467 16.71 8.20 -14.20
CA TRP A 467 16.81 6.80 -13.78
C TRP A 467 17.84 6.61 -12.65
N ASP A 468 17.41 5.99 -11.56
CA ASP A 468 18.34 5.51 -10.54
C ASP A 468 18.87 4.12 -10.86
N ASN A 469 20.13 4.05 -11.30
CA ASN A 469 20.83 2.79 -11.63
C ASN A 469 21.10 1.90 -10.41
N CYS A 470 21.11 2.45 -9.19
CA CYS A 470 21.38 1.66 -7.98
C CYS A 470 20.18 0.79 -7.61
N SER A 471 18.97 1.34 -7.74
CA SER A 471 17.72 0.67 -7.41
C SER A 471 16.95 0.12 -8.61
N ASP A 472 17.33 0.53 -9.83
CA ASP A 472 16.62 0.27 -11.08
C ASP A 472 15.21 0.89 -11.11
N THR A 473 15.14 2.17 -10.74
CA THR A 473 13.88 2.91 -10.55
C THR A 473 13.81 4.19 -11.40
N PRO A 474 12.74 4.40 -12.20
CA PRO A 474 12.50 5.66 -12.89
C PRO A 474 11.97 6.73 -11.93
N PHE A 475 12.26 7.98 -12.27
CA PHE A 475 11.62 9.12 -11.63
C PHE A 475 11.50 10.29 -12.61
N ILE A 476 10.60 11.22 -12.32
CA ILE A 476 10.52 12.51 -13.00
C ILE A 476 10.69 13.63 -11.99
N TYR A 477 11.27 14.75 -12.39
CA TYR A 477 11.39 15.92 -11.53
C TYR A 477 11.19 17.24 -12.29
N ASN A 478 10.69 18.24 -11.58
CA ASN A 478 10.60 19.62 -12.03
C ASN A 478 11.02 20.54 -10.87
N THR A 479 12.22 21.11 -10.96
CA THR A 479 12.78 21.96 -9.89
C THR A 479 12.09 23.30 -9.77
N GLU A 480 11.54 23.85 -10.86
CA GLU A 480 10.76 25.09 -10.84
C GLU A 480 9.46 24.88 -10.06
N ARG A 481 8.86 23.69 -10.17
CA ARG A 481 7.65 23.28 -9.43
C ARG A 481 7.94 22.56 -8.11
N THR A 482 9.19 22.49 -7.65
CA THR A 482 9.57 21.77 -6.41
C THR A 482 8.91 20.37 -6.33
N THR A 483 8.94 19.61 -7.42
CA THR A 483 8.25 18.33 -7.50
C THR A 483 9.16 17.23 -8.02
N VAL A 484 9.20 16.10 -7.32
CA VAL A 484 9.79 14.83 -7.76
C VAL A 484 8.73 13.75 -7.66
N VAL A 485 8.64 12.86 -8.65
CA VAL A 485 7.77 11.67 -8.60
C VAL A 485 8.60 10.42 -8.84
N THR A 486 8.55 9.48 -7.91
CA THR A 486 9.13 8.13 -8.06
C THR A 486 8.01 7.14 -8.34
N TYR A 487 8.18 6.26 -9.33
CA TYR A 487 7.12 5.37 -9.83
C TYR A 487 7.74 4.16 -10.53
N ASP A 488 6.89 3.28 -11.06
CA ASP A 488 7.27 2.22 -11.99
C ASP A 488 6.75 2.52 -13.39
N ASP A 489 7.52 2.16 -14.41
CA ASP A 489 7.08 2.22 -15.80
C ASP A 489 7.47 0.97 -16.59
N THR A 490 7.23 0.99 -17.91
CA THR A 490 7.45 -0.17 -18.78
C THR A 490 8.86 -0.76 -18.67
N TYR A 491 9.88 0.04 -18.40
CA TYR A 491 11.26 -0.42 -18.33
C TYR A 491 11.59 -1.07 -16.98
N SER A 492 11.13 -0.49 -15.87
CA SER A 492 11.37 -1.08 -14.54
C SER A 492 10.50 -2.30 -14.29
N ILE A 493 9.27 -2.29 -14.82
CA ILE A 493 8.40 -3.47 -14.86
C ILE A 493 9.04 -4.59 -15.67
N GLU A 494 9.63 -4.29 -16.84
CA GLU A 494 10.38 -5.27 -17.63
C GLU A 494 11.55 -5.86 -16.85
N SER A 495 12.39 -5.01 -16.23
CA SER A 495 13.53 -5.45 -15.42
C SER A 495 13.10 -6.38 -14.29
N LYS A 496 12.09 -6.00 -13.51
CA LYS A 496 11.58 -6.79 -12.39
C LYS A 496 10.93 -8.09 -12.85
N THR A 497 10.21 -8.07 -13.97
CA THR A 497 9.61 -9.26 -14.55
C THR A 497 10.67 -10.24 -15.05
N LYS A 498 11.70 -9.74 -15.73
CA LYS A 498 12.85 -10.56 -16.16
C LYS A 498 13.60 -11.14 -14.96
N PHE A 499 13.77 -10.35 -13.90
CA PHE A 499 14.34 -10.83 -12.65
C PHE A 499 13.50 -11.96 -12.04
N ALA A 500 12.18 -11.78 -11.92
CA ALA A 500 11.28 -12.80 -11.38
C ALA A 500 11.36 -14.11 -12.19
N LYS A 501 11.28 -14.00 -13.52
CA LYS A 501 11.40 -15.14 -14.45
C LYS A 501 12.74 -15.87 -14.28
N LYS A 502 13.85 -15.14 -14.36
CA LYS A 502 15.22 -15.68 -14.27
C LYS A 502 15.50 -16.32 -12.92
N SER A 503 14.86 -15.83 -11.86
CA SER A 503 15.01 -16.34 -10.51
C SER A 503 14.15 -17.57 -10.23
N GLY A 504 13.30 -17.99 -11.17
CA GLY A 504 12.38 -19.12 -11.00
C GLY A 504 11.16 -18.80 -10.12
N MET A 505 10.84 -17.51 -9.93
CA MET A 505 9.64 -17.09 -9.21
C MET A 505 8.39 -17.57 -9.94
N ALA A 506 7.28 -17.71 -9.21
CA ALA A 506 6.01 -18.13 -9.80
C ALA A 506 5.50 -17.15 -10.87
N GLY A 507 5.90 -15.88 -10.78
CA GLY A 507 5.48 -14.81 -11.67
C GLY A 507 5.40 -13.47 -10.96
N CYS A 508 4.50 -12.61 -11.43
CA CYS A 508 4.30 -11.25 -10.93
C CYS A 508 2.83 -10.94 -10.68
N PHE A 509 2.56 -9.99 -9.80
CA PHE A 509 1.24 -9.39 -9.64
C PHE A 509 1.32 -7.87 -9.57
N THR A 510 0.23 -7.17 -9.89
CA THR A 510 0.15 -5.71 -9.86
C THR A 510 -0.83 -5.17 -8.82
N TRP A 511 -0.47 -4.04 -8.20
CA TRP A 511 -1.37 -3.20 -7.41
C TRP A 511 -1.49 -1.81 -8.04
N SER A 512 -2.66 -1.38 -8.51
CA SER A 512 -3.82 -2.18 -8.90
C SER A 512 -4.25 -1.84 -10.33
N MET A 513 -4.99 -2.72 -10.99
CA MET A 513 -5.21 -2.62 -12.45
C MET A 513 -5.85 -1.31 -12.92
N ASP A 514 -6.64 -0.67 -12.06
CA ASP A 514 -7.29 0.61 -12.33
C ASP A 514 -6.33 1.80 -12.39
N GLN A 515 -5.09 1.60 -11.95
CA GLN A 515 -4.03 2.61 -11.92
C GLN A 515 -3.14 2.57 -13.18
N ASP A 516 -3.32 1.58 -14.05
CA ASP A 516 -2.58 1.45 -15.31
C ASP A 516 -3.16 2.37 -16.41
N ASP A 517 -2.34 2.69 -17.42
CA ASP A 517 -2.82 3.27 -18.67
C ASP A 517 -3.45 2.17 -19.55
N GLY A 518 -4.69 1.81 -19.20
CA GLY A 518 -5.37 0.64 -19.72
C GLY A 518 -4.81 -0.65 -19.13
N VAL A 519 -3.83 -1.24 -19.81
CA VAL A 519 -3.09 -2.44 -19.37
C VAL A 519 -1.62 -2.37 -19.79
N ALA A 520 -1.10 -1.16 -20.05
CA ALA A 520 0.21 -0.98 -20.68
C ALA A 520 1.36 -1.55 -19.84
N LEU A 521 1.35 -1.33 -18.53
CA LEU A 521 2.36 -1.90 -17.64
C LEU A 521 2.15 -3.41 -17.45
N HIS A 522 0.90 -3.86 -17.36
CA HIS A 522 0.60 -5.30 -17.27
C HIS A 522 1.01 -6.09 -18.54
N ASP A 523 0.89 -5.48 -19.72
CA ASP A 523 1.30 -6.09 -20.98
C ASP A 523 2.80 -6.34 -21.05
N VAL A 524 3.61 -5.51 -20.39
CA VAL A 524 5.05 -5.76 -20.24
C VAL A 524 5.30 -7.04 -19.42
N ILE A 525 4.49 -7.29 -18.40
CA ILE A 525 4.59 -8.51 -17.59
C ILE A 525 4.29 -9.73 -18.47
N LEU A 526 3.20 -9.68 -19.25
CA LEU A 526 2.81 -10.76 -20.16
C LEU A 526 3.87 -11.03 -21.23
N ALA A 527 4.41 -9.98 -21.85
CA ALA A 527 5.43 -10.11 -22.87
C ALA A 527 6.67 -10.83 -22.33
N ASN A 528 7.11 -10.48 -21.12
CA ASN A 528 8.33 -11.01 -20.55
C ASN A 528 8.17 -12.38 -19.88
N LEU A 529 7.06 -12.63 -19.17
CA LEU A 529 6.79 -13.95 -18.59
C LEU A 529 6.42 -14.98 -19.65
N LYS A 530 5.55 -14.60 -20.60
CA LYS A 530 4.81 -15.54 -21.45
C LYS A 530 5.01 -15.37 -22.95
N GLY A 531 5.72 -14.32 -23.41
CA GLY A 531 5.95 -14.08 -24.84
C GLY A 531 4.68 -13.72 -25.61
N ARG A 532 3.68 -13.13 -24.95
CA ARG A 532 2.42 -12.65 -25.55
C ARG A 532 2.11 -11.23 -25.10
N VAL A 533 1.36 -10.49 -25.91
CA VAL A 533 0.82 -9.15 -25.62
C VAL A 533 -0.69 -9.21 -25.73
#